data_AF-A0A1E1WYC6-F1
#
_entry.id   AF-A0A1E1WYC6-F1
#
_cell.length_a   1.000
_cell.length_b   1.000
_cell.length_c   1.000
_cell.angle_alpha   90.00
_cell.angle_beta   90.00
_cell.angle_gamma   90.00
#
_symmetry.space_group_name_H-M   'P 1'
#
loop_
_entity.id
_entity.type
_entity.pdbx_description
1 polymer ?
#
loop_
_entity_poly.entity_id
_entity_poly.type
_entity_poly.pdbx_seq_one_letter_code
_entity_poly.pdbx_strand_id
1 'polypeptide(L)'
;NIDAADAVLLKMPPDHSTCTVASSDSRLIFYVAGYVTRKCILKAGCESCLNSLLITKEAAGNLNLAAFTRMKDNGGLLYPSAPLYKFVTELENAFTTCFSLLELHADSIIDVLEVVKARTELRLGCPDHCENVAAELTAFYITTRLHFFMKSINSSNNRKRQASKYLKMSRCT
;
A
#
# COMPACT_ATOMS: atom_id res chain seq x y z
N ASN A 1 -2.20 -31.77 -13.91
CA ASN A 1 -1.00 -31.49 -14.72
C ASN A 1 -0.75 -29.98 -14.60
N ILE A 2 -0.01 -29.60 -13.57
CA ILE A 2 0.07 -28.23 -13.02
C ILE A 2 1.06 -27.37 -13.82
N ASP A 3 1.94 -27.99 -14.59
CA ASP A 3 2.99 -27.32 -15.38
C ASP A 3 2.47 -26.61 -16.65
N ALA A 4 1.19 -26.78 -16.99
CA ALA A 4 0.58 -26.14 -18.17
C ALA A 4 0.04 -24.74 -17.88
N ALA A 5 -0.24 -24.39 -16.62
CA ALA A 5 -0.76 -23.07 -16.24
C ALA A 5 0.37 -22.02 -16.15
N ASP A 6 1.53 -22.42 -15.64
CA ASP A 6 2.72 -21.54 -15.52
C ASP A 6 3.33 -21.18 -16.89
N ALA A 7 3.15 -22.03 -17.90
CA ALA A 7 3.68 -21.77 -19.24
C ALA A 7 2.91 -20.68 -20.01
N VAL A 8 1.67 -20.38 -19.62
CA VAL A 8 0.83 -19.37 -20.30
C VAL A 8 1.21 -17.94 -19.88
N LEU A 9 1.76 -17.76 -18.68
CA LEU A 9 2.20 -16.45 -18.17
C LEU A 9 3.50 -15.93 -18.82
N LEU A 10 4.25 -16.77 -19.55
CA LEU A 10 5.58 -16.42 -20.09
C LEU A 10 5.64 -16.26 -21.62
N LYS A 11 4.53 -16.38 -22.35
CA LYS A 11 4.53 -16.30 -23.83
C LYS A 11 3.39 -15.47 -24.40
N MET A 12 3.26 -14.22 -23.97
CA MET A 12 2.58 -13.21 -24.79
C MET A 12 3.60 -12.16 -25.25
N PRO A 13 3.70 -11.88 -26.56
CA PRO A 13 4.54 -10.81 -27.06
C PRO A 13 4.03 -9.47 -26.51
N PRO A 14 4.91 -8.47 -26.30
CA PRO A 14 4.52 -7.18 -25.79
C PRO A 14 3.75 -6.44 -26.88
N ASP A 15 2.44 -6.62 -26.93
CA ASP A 15 1.58 -5.73 -27.68
C ASP A 15 1.66 -4.38 -26.97
N HIS A 16 2.11 -3.36 -27.70
CA HIS A 16 2.45 -2.04 -27.18
C HIS A 16 1.20 -1.27 -26.73
N SER A 17 0.59 -1.69 -25.63
CA SER A 17 -0.12 -0.79 -24.73
C SER A 17 0.85 -0.51 -23.59
N THR A 18 1.19 0.75 -23.40
CA THR A 18 1.92 1.23 -22.24
C THR A 18 1.16 0.76 -20.99
N CYS A 19 1.54 -0.40 -20.44
CA CYS A 19 1.05 -0.87 -19.15
C CYS A 19 1.67 0.09 -18.13
N THR A 20 1.04 1.25 -18.00
CA THR A 20 1.33 2.20 -16.95
C THR A 20 0.82 1.55 -15.69
N VAL A 21 1.65 0.68 -15.10
CA VAL A 21 1.44 0.21 -13.75
C VAL A 21 1.32 1.48 -12.92
N ALA A 22 0.16 1.66 -12.29
CA ALA A 22 -0.03 2.82 -11.43
C ALA A 22 1.12 2.82 -10.41
N SER A 23 1.69 3.98 -10.11
CA SER A 23 2.72 4.08 -9.09
C SER A 23 2.28 5.07 -8.03
N SER A 24 2.44 4.68 -6.78
CA SER A 24 2.10 5.52 -5.65
C SER A 24 3.25 6.47 -5.33
N ASP A 25 2.92 7.69 -4.91
CA ASP A 25 3.91 8.70 -4.53
C ASP A 25 4.70 8.21 -3.31
N SER A 26 6.02 8.10 -3.48
CA SER A 26 6.96 7.61 -2.47
C SER A 26 6.90 8.41 -1.16
N ARG A 27 6.57 9.70 -1.23
CA ARG A 27 6.39 10.56 -0.04
C ARG A 27 5.11 10.23 0.71
N LEU A 28 4.05 9.81 0.00
CA LEU A 28 2.82 9.33 0.63
C LEU A 28 3.02 7.95 1.24
N ILE A 29 3.76 7.05 0.59
CA ILE A 29 4.12 5.75 1.16
C ILE A 29 4.90 5.95 2.47
N PHE A 30 5.88 6.86 2.48
CA PHE A 30 6.63 7.21 3.68
C PHE A 30 5.72 7.74 4.80
N TYR A 31 4.77 8.61 4.49
CA TYR A 31 3.79 9.10 5.45
C TYR A 31 2.89 7.98 6.02
N VAL A 32 2.38 7.10 5.15
CA VAL A 32 1.50 6.00 5.55
C VAL A 32 2.25 4.95 6.38
N ALA A 33 3.52 4.67 6.07
CA ALA A 33 4.34 3.76 6.86
C ALA A 33 4.45 4.20 8.34
N GLY A 34 4.56 5.52 8.60
CA GLY A 34 4.51 6.06 9.95
C GLY A 34 3.14 5.89 10.61
N TYR A 35 2.06 6.08 9.85
CA TYR A 35 0.68 5.87 10.33
C TYR A 35 0.40 4.42 10.72
N VAL A 36 0.80 3.46 9.87
CA VAL A 36 0.58 2.02 10.09
C VAL A 36 1.35 1.56 11.32
N THR A 37 2.61 1.99 11.45
CA THR A 37 3.44 1.70 12.64
C THR A 37 2.81 2.24 13.92
N ARG A 38 2.24 3.44 13.87
CA ARG A 38 1.49 4.01 15.00
C ARG A 38 0.28 3.18 15.39
N LYS A 39 -0.38 2.52 14.44
CA LYS A 39 -1.59 1.74 14.70
C LYS A 39 -1.28 0.33 15.21
N CYS A 40 -0.21 -0.29 14.72
CA CYS A 40 0.12 -1.68 15.04
C CYS A 40 1.07 -1.77 16.25
N ILE A 41 2.18 -1.02 16.24
CA ILE A 41 3.34 -1.32 17.09
C ILE A 41 3.41 -0.44 18.34
N LEU A 42 2.88 0.79 18.28
CA LEU A 42 2.88 1.68 19.44
C LEU A 42 2.12 1.08 20.64
N LYS A 43 1.17 0.17 20.40
CA LYS A 43 0.45 -0.55 21.47
C LYS A 43 1.25 -1.68 22.08
N ALA A 44 2.22 -2.25 21.34
CA ALA A 44 3.01 -3.39 21.78
C ALA A 44 4.15 -2.98 22.74
N GLY A 45 4.55 -1.71 22.76
CA GLY A 45 5.49 -1.16 23.75
C GLY A 45 6.94 -1.67 23.64
N CYS A 46 7.29 -2.46 22.62
CA CYS A 46 8.64 -2.97 22.44
C CYS A 46 9.58 -1.87 21.91
N GLU A 47 10.47 -1.37 22.77
CA GLU A 47 11.45 -0.34 22.40
C GLU A 47 12.41 -0.78 21.29
N SER A 48 12.83 -2.06 21.29
CA SER A 48 13.72 -2.60 20.25
C SER A 48 13.05 -2.54 18.86
N CYS A 49 11.77 -2.90 18.78
CA CYS A 49 10.99 -2.74 17.55
C CYS A 49 10.90 -1.26 17.15
N LEU A 50 10.52 -0.37 18.07
CA LEU A 50 10.40 1.06 17.76
C LEU A 50 11.72 1.64 17.23
N ASN A 51 12.85 1.33 17.87
CA ASN A 51 14.17 1.79 17.46
C ASN A 51 14.62 1.22 16.11
N SER A 52 14.22 -0.01 15.78
CA SER A 52 14.53 -0.60 14.47
C SER A 52 13.64 -0.05 13.34
N LEU A 53 12.43 0.38 13.66
CA LEU A 53 11.40 0.74 12.68
C LEU A 53 11.25 2.24 12.47
N LEU A 54 11.72 3.05 13.41
CA LEU A 54 11.57 4.49 13.38
C LEU A 54 12.92 5.18 13.45
N ILE A 55 12.99 6.37 12.88
CA ILE A 55 14.10 7.30 13.01
C ILE A 55 13.61 8.59 13.64
N THR A 56 14.54 9.40 14.12
CA THR A 56 14.21 10.73 14.64
C THR A 56 13.84 11.68 13.51
N LYS A 57 13.13 12.76 13.84
CA LYS A 57 12.76 13.81 12.88
C LYS A 57 14.00 14.46 12.28
N GLU A 58 15.05 14.64 13.08
CA GLU A 58 16.33 15.22 12.70
C GLU A 58 17.04 14.32 11.69
N ALA A 59 17.07 13.00 11.95
CA ALA A 59 17.62 12.02 11.01
C ALA A 59 16.84 12.00 9.67
N ALA A 60 15.54 12.21 9.72
CA ALA A 60 14.70 12.33 8.53
C ALA A 60 14.82 13.69 7.80
N GLY A 61 15.50 14.69 8.38
CA GLY A 61 15.54 16.08 7.90
C GLY A 61 16.06 16.23 6.46
N ASN A 62 17.00 15.37 6.05
CA ASN A 62 17.61 15.40 4.73
C ASN A 62 16.94 14.46 3.71
N LEU A 63 15.96 13.66 4.15
CA LEU A 63 15.27 12.73 3.27
C LEU A 63 14.19 13.46 2.47
N ASN A 64 14.29 13.44 1.13
CA ASN A 64 13.25 13.97 0.24
C ASN A 64 11.92 13.21 0.40
N LEU A 65 11.98 11.92 0.70
CA LEU A 65 10.82 11.07 0.98
C LEU A 65 10.00 11.60 2.18
N ALA A 66 10.66 12.19 3.17
CA ALA A 66 10.02 12.73 4.36
C ALA A 66 9.41 14.13 4.14
N ALA A 67 9.57 14.76 2.98
CA ALA A 67 9.14 16.14 2.74
C ALA A 67 7.64 16.34 3.02
N PHE A 68 6.79 15.42 2.56
CA PHE A 68 5.35 15.49 2.84
C PHE A 68 5.04 15.30 4.31
N THR A 69 5.65 14.31 4.98
CA THR A 69 5.50 14.09 6.41
C THR A 69 5.91 15.32 7.21
N ARG A 70 7.07 15.91 6.92
CA ARG A 70 7.54 17.14 7.60
C ARG A 70 6.57 18.30 7.42
N MET A 71 6.05 18.49 6.20
CA MET A 71 5.07 19.54 5.91
C MET A 71 3.76 19.37 6.69
N LYS A 72 3.39 18.13 7.04
CA LYS A 72 2.17 17.80 7.80
C LYS A 72 2.40 17.57 9.29
N ASP A 73 3.66 17.60 9.74
CA ASP A 73 4.02 17.24 11.11
C ASP A 73 3.94 18.42 12.07
N ASN A 74 2.96 18.37 12.97
CA ASN A 74 2.79 19.34 14.07
C ASN A 74 3.39 18.83 15.39
N GLY A 75 4.41 17.97 15.34
CA GLY A 75 5.12 17.45 16.52
C GLY A 75 4.67 16.06 16.99
N GLY A 76 3.96 15.31 16.13
CA GLY A 76 3.37 14.04 16.51
C GLY A 76 3.40 12.97 15.42
N LEU A 77 4.04 13.22 14.28
CA LEU A 77 4.18 12.19 13.25
C LEU A 77 5.41 11.31 13.49
N LEU A 78 5.29 10.04 13.14
CA LEU A 78 6.38 9.08 13.20
C LEU A 78 7.12 9.07 11.85
N TYR A 79 8.44 8.95 11.90
CA TYR A 79 9.30 8.90 10.73
C TYR A 79 9.83 7.47 10.57
N PRO A 80 9.41 6.74 9.53
CA PRO A 80 9.90 5.39 9.25
C PRO A 80 11.40 5.31 9.05
N SER A 81 12.01 4.23 9.55
CA SER A 81 13.33 3.80 9.14
C SER A 81 13.32 3.25 7.72
N ALA A 82 14.51 3.10 7.12
CA ALA A 82 14.62 2.56 5.77
C ALA A 82 14.05 1.13 5.62
N PRO A 83 14.29 0.18 6.55
CA PRO A 83 13.65 -1.15 6.50
C PRO A 83 12.12 -1.08 6.49
N LEU A 84 11.52 -0.27 7.37
CA LEU A 84 10.06 -0.12 7.43
C LEU A 84 9.51 0.52 6.15
N TYR A 85 10.16 1.58 5.65
CA TYR A 85 9.76 2.23 4.40
C TYR A 85 9.81 1.25 3.22
N LYS A 86 10.90 0.47 3.11
CA LYS A 86 11.04 -0.55 2.07
C LYS A 86 9.93 -1.60 2.18
N PHE A 87 9.69 -2.12 3.37
CA PHE A 87 8.63 -3.10 3.60
C PHE A 87 7.26 -2.61 3.13
N VAL A 88 6.85 -1.41 3.54
CA VAL A 88 5.55 -0.84 3.14
C VAL A 88 5.50 -0.52 1.64
N THR A 89 6.64 -0.17 1.02
CA THR A 89 6.74 0.02 -0.42
C THR A 89 6.49 -1.29 -1.18
N GLU A 90 7.04 -2.42 -0.70
CA GLU A 90 6.78 -3.73 -1.31
C GLU A 90 5.30 -4.13 -1.20
N LEU A 91 4.65 -3.84 -0.06
CA LEU A 91 3.22 -4.06 0.09
C LEU A 91 2.40 -3.21 -0.90
N GLU A 92 2.76 -1.93 -1.10
CA GLU A 92 2.09 -1.06 -2.06
C GLU A 92 2.32 -1.52 -3.51
N ASN A 93 3.52 -1.97 -3.84
CA ASN A 93 3.84 -2.50 -5.15
C ASN A 93 3.04 -3.78 -5.44
N ALA A 94 2.94 -4.68 -4.46
CA ALA A 94 2.11 -5.88 -4.56
C ALA A 94 0.63 -5.53 -4.75
N PHE A 95 0.09 -4.64 -3.91
CA PHE A 95 -1.28 -4.16 -4.02
C PHE A 95 -1.55 -3.55 -5.39
N THR A 96 -0.68 -2.63 -5.83
CA THR A 96 -0.87 -1.92 -7.09
C THR A 96 -0.73 -2.84 -8.30
N THR A 97 0.20 -3.79 -8.26
CA THR A 97 0.32 -4.82 -9.32
C THR A 97 -1.00 -5.59 -9.46
N CYS A 98 -1.59 -6.05 -8.35
CA CYS A 98 -2.84 -6.81 -8.39
C CYS A 98 -3.97 -5.98 -8.99
N PHE A 99 -4.20 -4.77 -8.47
CA PHE A 99 -5.32 -3.92 -8.91
C PHE A 99 -5.06 -3.12 -10.19
N SER A 100 -3.86 -3.20 -10.77
CA SER A 100 -3.59 -2.75 -12.15
C SER A 100 -3.87 -3.84 -13.19
N LEU A 101 -3.84 -5.12 -12.80
CA LEU A 101 -3.98 -6.26 -13.72
C LEU A 101 -5.31 -6.99 -13.57
N LEU A 102 -5.90 -6.97 -12.38
CA LEU A 102 -7.10 -7.72 -12.03
C LEU A 102 -8.23 -6.77 -11.64
N GLU A 103 -9.45 -7.15 -12.01
CA GLU A 103 -10.65 -6.48 -11.50
C GLU A 103 -10.86 -6.83 -10.02
N LEU A 104 -11.54 -5.94 -9.28
CA LEU A 104 -11.89 -6.21 -7.89
C LEU A 104 -12.95 -7.32 -7.81
N HIS A 105 -12.65 -8.38 -7.05
CA HIS A 105 -13.57 -9.49 -6.74
C HIS A 105 -13.48 -9.90 -5.26
N ALA A 106 -14.27 -10.91 -4.87
CA ALA A 106 -14.39 -11.36 -3.49
C ALA A 106 -13.05 -11.81 -2.88
N ASP A 107 -12.20 -12.42 -3.70
CA ASP A 107 -10.92 -13.01 -3.27
C ASP A 107 -9.70 -12.11 -3.51
N SER A 108 -9.87 -10.85 -3.94
CA SER A 108 -8.72 -10.00 -4.31
C SER A 108 -7.73 -9.75 -3.16
N ILE A 109 -8.13 -9.91 -1.89
CA ILE A 109 -7.19 -9.87 -0.76
C ILE A 109 -6.23 -11.06 -0.81
N ILE A 110 -6.73 -12.24 -1.15
CA ILE A 110 -5.94 -13.46 -1.22
C ILE A 110 -4.87 -13.33 -2.31
N ASP A 111 -5.24 -12.85 -3.50
CA ASP A 111 -4.29 -12.62 -4.59
C ASP A 111 -3.16 -11.67 -4.16
N VAL A 112 -3.51 -10.58 -3.47
CA VAL A 112 -2.53 -9.62 -2.96
C VAL A 112 -1.60 -10.28 -1.94
N LEU A 113 -2.13 -11.10 -1.03
CA LEU A 113 -1.33 -11.80 -0.03
C LEU A 113 -0.39 -12.85 -0.66
N GLU A 114 -0.82 -13.52 -1.73
CA GLU A 114 0.02 -14.45 -2.49
C GLU A 114 1.19 -13.71 -3.15
N VAL A 115 0.93 -12.54 -3.76
CA VAL A 115 1.99 -11.70 -4.34
C VAL A 115 2.95 -11.19 -3.25
N VAL A 116 2.44 -10.76 -2.10
CA VAL A 116 3.27 -10.32 -0.96
C VAL A 116 4.16 -11.47 -0.49
N LYS A 117 3.60 -12.67 -0.29
CA LYS A 117 4.34 -13.85 0.14
C LYS A 117 5.44 -14.25 -0.85
N ALA A 118 5.20 -14.06 -2.15
CA ALA A 118 6.17 -14.39 -3.20
C ALA A 118 7.30 -13.36 -3.34
N ARG A 119 7.08 -12.09 -2.95
CA ARG A 119 8.00 -10.98 -3.26
C ARG A 119 8.67 -10.34 -2.05
N THR A 120 8.11 -10.50 -0.85
CA THR A 120 8.54 -9.76 0.33
C THR A 120 9.10 -10.69 1.39
N GLU A 121 10.31 -10.41 1.87
CA GLU A 121 10.81 -11.02 3.10
C GLU A 121 9.99 -10.50 4.29
N LEU A 122 9.16 -11.36 4.86
CA LEU A 122 8.27 -11.05 5.99
C LEU A 122 9.01 -11.03 7.33
N ARG A 123 10.11 -10.28 7.43
CA ARG A 123 10.86 -10.10 8.68
C ARG A 123 11.07 -8.62 8.93
N LEU A 124 10.46 -8.11 10.00
CA LEU A 124 10.53 -6.70 10.33
C LEU A 124 10.37 -6.48 11.84
N GLY A 125 11.30 -5.76 12.47
CA GLY A 125 11.32 -5.55 13.93
C GLY A 125 12.48 -6.26 14.61
N CYS A 126 12.42 -6.41 15.94
CA CYS A 126 13.44 -7.12 16.70
C CYS A 126 13.33 -8.65 16.53
N PRO A 127 14.37 -9.44 16.86
CA PRO A 127 14.36 -10.90 16.68
C PRO A 127 13.15 -11.59 17.30
N ASP A 128 12.70 -11.15 18.47
CA ASP A 128 11.59 -11.76 19.22
C ASP A 128 10.21 -11.50 18.60
N HIS A 129 10.05 -10.40 17.87
CA HIS A 129 8.76 -9.94 17.34
C HIS A 129 8.71 -9.84 15.82
N CYS A 130 9.78 -10.22 15.11
CA CYS A 130 9.97 -9.90 13.70
C CYS A 130 8.86 -10.45 12.78
N GLU A 131 8.35 -11.64 13.08
CA GLU A 131 7.27 -12.27 12.33
C GLU A 131 5.91 -11.65 12.67
N ASN A 132 5.62 -11.46 13.96
CA ASN A 132 4.34 -10.89 14.40
C ASN A 132 4.17 -9.45 13.91
N VAL A 133 5.22 -8.63 14.02
CA VAL A 133 5.21 -7.26 13.53
C VAL A 133 5.00 -7.21 12.02
N ALA A 134 5.70 -8.04 11.25
CA ALA A 134 5.52 -8.09 9.80
C ALA A 134 4.08 -8.50 9.42
N ALA A 135 3.52 -9.50 10.10
CA ALA A 135 2.16 -9.98 9.88
C ALA A 135 1.11 -8.90 10.21
N GLU A 136 1.22 -8.25 11.38
CA GLU A 136 0.32 -7.18 11.80
C GLU A 136 0.36 -5.98 10.84
N LEU A 137 1.56 -5.54 10.47
CA LEU A 137 1.73 -4.44 9.52
C LEU A 137 1.14 -4.79 8.15
N THR A 138 1.37 -6.02 7.67
CA THR A 138 0.81 -6.51 6.40
C THR A 138 -0.71 -6.49 6.42
N ALA A 139 -1.32 -7.15 7.41
CA ALA A 139 -2.76 -7.24 7.53
C ALA A 139 -3.41 -5.85 7.63
N PHE A 140 -2.86 -4.97 8.48
CA PHE A 140 -3.40 -3.63 8.64
C PHE A 140 -3.24 -2.78 7.38
N TYR A 141 -2.07 -2.83 6.74
CA TYR A 141 -1.79 -2.03 5.55
C TYR A 141 -2.69 -2.42 4.38
N ILE A 142 -2.72 -3.71 4.03
CA ILE A 142 -3.51 -4.21 2.89
C ILE A 142 -5.00 -3.93 3.10
N THR A 143 -5.52 -4.17 4.31
CA THR A 143 -6.93 -3.86 4.65
C THR A 143 -7.22 -2.37 4.50
N THR A 144 -6.37 -1.52 5.07
CA THR A 144 -6.52 -0.05 4.99
C THR A 144 -6.46 0.42 3.53
N ARG A 145 -5.53 -0.12 2.74
CA ARG A 145 -5.35 0.24 1.35
C ARG A 145 -6.54 -0.15 0.49
N LEU A 146 -7.09 -1.35 0.72
CA LEU A 146 -8.30 -1.82 0.05
C LEU A 146 -9.50 -0.93 0.38
N HIS A 147 -9.68 -0.53 1.64
CA HIS A 147 -10.74 0.41 2.01
C HIS A 147 -10.63 1.73 1.26
N PHE A 148 -9.43 2.32 1.17
CA PHE A 148 -9.22 3.55 0.40
C PHE A 148 -9.45 3.35 -1.10
N PHE A 149 -9.04 2.22 -1.64
CA PHE A 149 -9.26 1.86 -3.04
C PHE A 149 -10.76 1.74 -3.37
N MET A 150 -11.50 0.95 -2.59
CA MET A 150 -12.96 0.81 -2.74
C MET A 150 -13.67 2.15 -2.58
N LYS A 151 -13.28 2.97 -1.60
CA LYS A 151 -13.83 4.32 -1.42
C LYS A 151 -13.62 5.19 -2.67
N SER A 152 -12.46 5.11 -3.31
CA SER A 152 -12.14 5.83 -4.55
C SER A 152 -13.02 5.38 -5.72
N ILE A 153 -13.18 4.06 -5.90
CA ILE A 153 -14.06 3.49 -6.93
C ILE A 153 -15.51 3.94 -6.71
N ASN A 154 -16.01 3.78 -5.47
CA ASN A 154 -17.40 4.13 -5.13
C ASN A 154 -17.69 5.61 -5.31
N SER A 155 -16.76 6.49 -4.91
CA SER A 155 -16.87 7.93 -5.16
C SER A 155 -16.92 8.26 -6.65
N SER A 156 -16.08 7.61 -7.46
CA SER A 156 -16.05 7.81 -8.91
C SER A 156 -17.33 7.34 -9.59
N ASN A 157 -17.88 6.18 -9.18
CA ASN A 157 -19.15 5.68 -9.67
C ASN A 157 -20.33 6.58 -9.28
N ASN A 158 -20.33 7.11 -8.06
CA ASN A 158 -21.36 8.06 -7.62
C ASN A 158 -21.32 9.37 -8.42
N ARG A 159 -20.12 9.90 -8.71
CA ARG A 159 -19.96 11.08 -9.59
C ARG A 159 -20.50 10.83 -10.99
N LYS A 160 -20.18 9.68 -11.60
CA LYS A 160 -20.72 9.28 -12.91
C LYS A 160 -22.26 9.23 -12.88
N ARG A 161 -22.85 8.59 -11.87
CA ARG A 161 -24.30 8.51 -11.69
C ARG A 161 -24.95 9.89 -11.55
N GLN A 162 -24.34 10.80 -10.77
CA GLN A 162 -24.84 12.17 -10.62
C GLN A 162 -24.77 12.93 -11.95
N ALA A 163 -23.65 12.87 -12.67
CA ALA A 163 -23.51 13.50 -13.99
C ALA A 163 -24.58 12.99 -14.98
N SER A 164 -24.84 11.68 -15.02
CA SER A 164 -25.91 11.12 -15.86
C SER A 164 -27.31 11.60 -15.46
N LYS A 165 -27.57 11.86 -14.16
CA LYS A 165 -28.84 12.44 -13.71
C LYS A 165 -29.01 13.87 -14.22
N TYR A 166 -27.98 14.72 -14.08
CA TYR A 166 -28.02 16.10 -14.56
C TYR A 166 -28.23 16.18 -16.08
N LEU A 167 -27.57 15.30 -16.86
CA LEU A 167 -27.77 15.21 -18.31
C LEU A 167 -29.19 14.78 -18.72
N LYS A 168 -29.83 13.92 -17.93
CA LYS A 168 -31.24 13.55 -18.17
C LYS A 168 -32.17 14.73 -17.87
N MET A 169 -31.92 15.44 -16.77
CA MET A 169 -32.73 16.60 -16.38
C MET A 169 -32.61 17.76 -17.39
N SER A 170 -31.41 18.03 -17.92
CA SER A 170 -31.19 19.09 -18.91
C SER A 170 -31.82 18.82 -20.28
N ARG A 171 -32.28 17.59 -20.54
CA ARG A 171 -32.98 17.21 -21.78
C ARG A 171 -34.50 17.30 -21.65
N CYS A 172 -35.01 17.56 -20.44
CA CYS A 172 -36.43 17.68 -20.13
C CYS A 172 -36.87 19.13 -19.86
N THR A 173 -35.96 20.08 -20.05
CA THR A 173 -36.16 21.54 -20.03
C THR A 173 -35.79 22.10 -21.38
#